data_AF-W7J7Q7-F1
#
_entry.id   AF-W7J7Q7-F1
#
_cell.length_a   1.000
_cell.length_b   1.000
_cell.length_c   1.000
_cell.angle_alpha   90.00
_cell.angle_beta   90.00
_cell.angle_gamma   90.00
#
_symmetry.space_group_name_H-M   'P 1'
#
loop_
_entity.id
_entity.type
_entity.pdbx_description
1 polymer ?
#
loop_
_entity_poly.entity_id
_entity_poly.type
_entity_poly.pdbx_seq_one_letter_code
_entity_poly.pdbx_strand_id
1 'polypeptide(L)'
;MPEVGSIGATALYALNQWLITATSDAIAAAEKAATALATQAGVDAVVAELKALFTKGGKDALDLSQIVNESTFNNGPALVATAKELFGEACIIDAKQERMSSFCTTNIYYEGPSNIENYGKVGADVYKATYTSQKGTLEAAKVGSVNTTYAGYHTSIIASIAAVVVIVLIMVIIYLILYKYIYIKYI
;
A
#
# COMPACT_ATOMS: atom_id res chain seq x y z
N MET A 1 -4.66 -19.62 -44.92
CA MET A 1 -5.40 -18.92 -43.86
C MET A 1 -4.44 -17.97 -43.15
N PRO A 2 -4.40 -16.67 -43.52
CA PRO A 2 -3.50 -15.67 -42.92
C PRO A 2 -3.91 -15.24 -41.49
N GLU A 3 -5.13 -15.57 -41.06
CA GLU A 3 -5.77 -14.97 -39.87
C GLU A 3 -5.24 -15.50 -38.53
N VAL A 4 -4.63 -16.69 -38.49
CA VAL A 4 -4.12 -17.27 -37.23
C VAL A 4 -2.85 -16.58 -36.72
N GLY A 5 -2.05 -16.01 -37.61
CA GLY A 5 -0.85 -15.24 -37.24
C GLY A 5 -1.18 -13.87 -36.65
N SER A 6 -2.24 -13.23 -37.13
CA SER A 6 -2.75 -11.98 -36.56
C SER A 6 -3.39 -12.19 -35.18
N ILE A 7 -4.05 -13.32 -34.92
CA ILE A 7 -4.66 -13.61 -33.61
C ILE A 7 -3.60 -13.78 -32.49
N GLY A 8 -2.48 -14.47 -32.78
CA GLY A 8 -1.39 -14.60 -31.80
C GLY A 8 -0.72 -13.27 -31.47
N ALA A 9 -0.51 -12.42 -32.48
CA ALA A 9 0.08 -11.10 -32.31
C ALA A 9 -0.84 -10.14 -31.54
N THR A 10 -2.15 -10.14 -31.81
CA THR A 10 -3.11 -9.31 -31.07
C THR A 10 -3.30 -9.78 -29.63
N ALA A 11 -3.29 -11.09 -29.37
CA ALA A 11 -3.32 -11.64 -28.02
C ALA A 11 -2.08 -11.24 -27.20
N LEU A 12 -0.88 -11.30 -27.81
CA LEU A 12 0.36 -10.87 -27.16
C LEU A 12 0.38 -9.36 -26.88
N TYR A 13 -0.12 -8.55 -27.83
CA TYR A 13 -0.25 -7.11 -27.64
C TYR A 13 -1.21 -6.78 -26.48
N ALA A 14 -2.39 -7.42 -26.43
CA ALA A 14 -3.35 -7.24 -25.36
C ALA A 14 -2.79 -7.66 -24.00
N LEU A 15 -2.01 -8.76 -23.95
CA LEU A 15 -1.37 -9.22 -22.72
C LEU A 15 -0.32 -8.22 -22.20
N ASN A 16 0.45 -7.60 -23.10
CA ASN A 16 1.41 -6.55 -22.73
C ASN A 16 0.72 -5.30 -22.18
N GLN A 17 -0.38 -4.87 -22.78
CA GLN A 17 -1.18 -3.75 -22.26
C GLN A 17 -1.77 -4.07 -20.89
N TRP A 18 -2.27 -5.31 -20.72
CA TRP A 18 -2.76 -5.79 -19.43
C TRP A 18 -1.66 -5.78 -18.36
N LEU A 19 -0.44 -6.22 -18.68
CA LEU A 19 0.68 -6.21 -17.73
C LEU A 19 0.97 -4.79 -17.21
N ILE A 20 0.98 -3.79 -18.09
CA ILE A 20 1.23 -2.39 -17.71
C ILE A 20 0.15 -1.91 -16.72
N THR A 21 -1.12 -2.07 -17.08
CA THR A 21 -2.25 -1.64 -16.24
C THR A 21 -2.28 -2.40 -14.91
N ALA A 22 -2.15 -3.73 -14.95
CA ALA A 22 -2.18 -4.57 -13.76
C ALA A 22 -1.02 -4.27 -12.80
N THR A 23 0.16 -3.94 -13.32
CA THR A 23 1.31 -3.53 -12.49
C THR A 23 1.05 -2.18 -11.83
N SER A 24 0.51 -1.21 -12.57
CA SER A 24 0.13 0.10 -12.01
C SER A 24 -0.92 -0.05 -10.90
N ASP A 25 -1.97 -0.84 -11.13
CA ASP A 25 -3.02 -1.11 -10.15
C ASP A 25 -2.48 -1.84 -8.92
N ALA A 26 -1.55 -2.79 -9.12
CA ALA A 26 -0.87 -3.50 -8.04
C ALA A 26 -0.05 -2.56 -7.15
N ILE A 27 0.70 -1.61 -7.74
CA ILE A 27 1.47 -0.61 -7.00
C ILE A 27 0.52 0.32 -6.23
N ALA A 28 -0.52 0.85 -6.89
CA ALA A 28 -1.50 1.72 -6.23
C ALA A 28 -2.19 1.02 -5.05
N ALA A 29 -2.54 -0.27 -5.21
CA ALA A 29 -3.12 -1.07 -4.14
C ALA A 29 -2.12 -1.38 -3.01
N ALA A 30 -0.82 -1.54 -3.32
CA ALA A 30 0.23 -1.68 -2.31
C ALA A 30 0.39 -0.40 -1.49
N GLU A 31 0.48 0.75 -2.17
CA GLU A 31 0.62 2.06 -1.52
C GLU A 31 -0.57 2.37 -0.62
N LYS A 32 -1.80 2.15 -1.10
CA LYS A 32 -3.01 2.36 -0.30
C LYS A 32 -3.02 1.51 0.98
N ALA A 33 -2.66 0.23 0.85
CA ALA A 33 -2.62 -0.68 2.00
C ALA A 33 -1.47 -0.33 2.97
N ALA A 34 -0.29 0.03 2.45
CA ALA A 34 0.84 0.47 3.27
C ALA A 34 0.52 1.74 4.05
N THR A 35 -0.11 2.73 3.42
CA THR A 35 -0.57 3.96 4.08
C THR A 35 -1.57 3.65 5.19
N ALA A 36 -2.58 2.82 4.94
CA ALA A 36 -3.58 2.47 5.96
C ALA A 36 -2.94 1.80 7.19
N LEU A 37 -2.04 0.83 6.97
CA LEU A 37 -1.32 0.16 8.05
C LEU A 37 -0.39 1.11 8.82
N ALA A 38 0.29 2.01 8.10
CA ALA A 38 1.16 3.00 8.71
C ALA A 38 0.39 4.04 9.53
N THR A 39 -0.76 4.50 9.04
CA THR A 39 -1.66 5.40 9.79
C THR A 39 -2.13 4.74 11.07
N GLN A 40 -2.61 3.49 10.99
CA GLN A 40 -3.06 2.76 12.18
C GLN A 40 -1.92 2.59 13.20
N ALA A 41 -0.72 2.20 12.74
CA ALA A 41 0.43 2.05 13.63
C ALA A 41 0.84 3.39 14.28
N GLY A 42 0.80 4.49 13.53
CA GLY A 42 1.05 5.83 14.06
C GLY A 42 0.03 6.25 15.12
N VAL A 43 -1.26 6.01 14.86
CA VAL A 43 -2.34 6.25 15.83
C VAL A 43 -2.14 5.43 17.10
N ASP A 44 -1.91 4.12 16.95
CA ASP A 44 -1.74 3.20 18.08
C ASP A 44 -0.53 3.58 18.95
N ALA A 45 0.56 4.03 18.33
CA ALA A 45 1.75 4.47 19.05
C ALA A 45 1.47 5.71 19.92
N VAL A 46 0.77 6.72 19.38
CA VAL A 46 0.42 7.91 20.15
C VAL A 46 -0.58 7.58 21.25
N VAL A 47 -1.58 6.73 20.98
CA VAL A 47 -2.52 6.26 22.01
C VAL A 47 -1.79 5.52 23.13
N ALA A 48 -0.77 4.73 22.82
CA ALA A 48 0.04 4.04 23.83
C ALA A 48 0.80 5.03 24.72
N GLU A 49 1.41 6.07 24.15
CA GLU A 49 2.09 7.14 24.91
C GLU A 49 1.10 7.90 25.81
N LEU A 50 -0.09 8.25 25.30
CA LEU A 50 -1.12 8.94 26.08
C LEU A 50 -1.67 8.08 27.23
N LYS A 51 -1.85 6.77 27.01
CA LYS A 51 -2.24 5.84 28.08
C LYS A 51 -1.13 5.70 29.12
N ALA A 52 0.12 5.61 28.69
CA ALA A 52 1.26 5.59 29.60
C ALA A 52 1.33 6.88 30.42
N LEU A 53 1.06 8.04 29.81
CA LEU A 53 0.94 9.31 30.50
C LEU A 53 -0.19 9.32 31.53
N PHE A 54 -1.39 8.84 31.14
CA PHE A 54 -2.55 8.74 32.04
C PHE A 54 -2.23 7.89 33.29
N THR A 55 -1.62 6.72 33.11
CA THR A 55 -1.26 5.84 34.24
C THR A 55 -0.23 6.46 35.20
N LYS A 56 0.61 7.38 34.71
CA LYS A 56 1.61 8.11 35.51
C LYS A 56 1.09 9.42 36.11
N GLY A 57 -0.05 9.91 35.63
CA GLY A 57 -0.54 11.27 35.89
C GLY A 57 -1.18 11.50 37.27
N GLY A 58 -1.35 10.45 38.08
CA GLY A 58 -1.94 10.55 39.42
C GLY A 58 -3.44 10.86 39.40
N LYS A 59 -3.97 11.43 40.50
CA LYS A 59 -5.40 11.60 40.75
C LYS A 59 -6.12 12.58 39.81
N ASP A 60 -5.39 13.52 39.22
CA ASP A 60 -5.94 14.57 38.34
C ASP A 60 -5.64 14.29 36.86
N ALA A 61 -5.23 13.05 36.53
CA ALA A 61 -4.91 12.63 35.17
C ALA A 61 -6.17 12.53 34.31
N LEU A 62 -6.04 12.96 33.06
CA LEU A 62 -7.10 12.83 32.05
C LEU A 62 -6.66 11.80 31.00
N ASP A 63 -7.56 10.90 30.62
CA ASP A 63 -7.32 10.00 29.50
C ASP A 63 -7.50 10.79 28.20
N LEU A 64 -6.35 11.21 27.65
CA LEU A 64 -6.29 12.00 26.44
C LEU A 64 -6.39 11.14 25.16
N SER A 65 -6.57 9.82 25.25
CA SER A 65 -6.53 8.93 24.08
C SER A 65 -7.48 9.36 22.94
N GLN A 66 -8.58 10.03 23.26
CA GLN A 66 -9.59 10.47 22.30
C GLN A 66 -9.14 11.63 21.38
N ILE A 67 -8.01 12.29 21.67
CA ILE A 67 -7.48 13.37 20.81
C ILE A 67 -6.82 12.83 19.54
N VAL A 68 -6.50 11.53 19.51
CA VAL A 68 -5.74 10.90 18.43
C VAL A 68 -6.69 10.34 17.38
N ASN A 69 -6.47 10.74 16.13
CA ASN A 69 -7.12 10.18 14.96
C ASN A 69 -6.18 10.24 13.75
N GLU A 70 -6.67 9.87 12.58
CA GLU A 70 -5.90 9.83 11.33
C GLU A 70 -5.30 11.19 10.92
N SER A 71 -5.85 12.32 11.39
CA SER A 71 -5.34 13.67 11.06
C SER A 71 -4.48 14.30 12.15
N THR A 72 -4.49 13.78 13.38
CA THR A 72 -3.76 14.36 14.52
C THR A 72 -2.54 13.56 14.96
N PHE A 73 -2.48 12.25 14.67
CA PHE A 73 -1.43 11.37 15.20
C PHE A 73 0.01 11.79 14.87
N ASN A 74 0.22 12.46 13.74
CA ASN A 74 1.55 12.92 13.30
C ASN A 74 1.75 14.44 13.48
N ASN A 75 0.84 15.11 14.17
CA ASN A 75 0.82 16.57 14.28
C ASN A 75 0.68 16.99 15.75
N GLY A 76 1.83 17.27 16.37
CA GLY A 76 1.92 17.70 17.76
C GLY A 76 1.04 18.90 18.10
N PRO A 77 1.13 20.02 17.37
CA PRO A 77 0.26 21.17 17.58
C PRO A 77 -1.23 20.83 17.48
N ALA A 78 -1.62 19.95 16.56
CA ALA A 78 -3.02 19.50 16.45
C ALA A 78 -3.45 18.68 17.68
N LEU A 79 -2.60 17.79 18.21
CA LEU A 79 -2.88 17.07 19.46
C LEU A 79 -3.13 18.04 20.62
N VAL A 80 -2.29 19.06 20.77
CA VAL A 80 -2.46 20.10 21.80
C VAL A 80 -3.75 20.90 21.60
N ALA A 81 -4.03 21.31 20.36
CA ALA A 81 -5.26 22.05 20.06
C ALA A 81 -6.51 21.24 20.40
N THR A 82 -6.59 19.98 19.96
CA THR A 82 -7.69 19.07 20.26
C THR A 82 -7.79 18.78 21.77
N ALA A 83 -6.66 18.65 22.48
CA ALA A 83 -6.68 18.46 23.92
C ALA A 83 -7.26 19.69 24.65
N LYS A 84 -6.89 20.91 24.24
CA LYS A 84 -7.44 22.15 24.80
C LYS A 84 -8.94 22.27 24.54
N GLU A 85 -9.39 21.89 23.36
CA GLU A 85 -10.81 21.90 22.98
C GLU A 85 -11.63 20.89 23.78
N LEU A 86 -11.17 19.63 23.87
CA LEU A 86 -11.94 18.56 24.49
C LEU A 86 -11.85 18.53 26.02
N PHE A 87 -10.73 18.98 26.59
CA PHE A 87 -10.43 18.81 28.02
C PHE A 87 -10.20 20.13 28.76
N GLY A 88 -10.27 21.29 28.10
CA GLY A 88 -9.98 22.59 28.71
C GLY A 88 -10.77 22.87 29.99
N GLU A 89 -12.06 22.54 30.04
CA GLU A 89 -12.89 22.68 31.24
C GLU A 89 -12.50 21.67 32.33
N ALA A 90 -12.27 20.40 31.96
CA ALA A 90 -11.83 19.36 32.86
C ALA A 90 -10.43 19.63 33.46
N CYS A 91 -9.64 20.50 32.83
CA CYS A 91 -8.36 20.93 33.33
C CYS A 91 -8.47 21.91 34.52
N ILE A 92 -9.63 22.50 34.80
CA ILE A 92 -9.82 23.48 35.88
C ILE A 92 -10.29 22.77 37.16
N ILE A 93 -9.44 22.74 38.19
CA ILE A 93 -9.71 22.05 39.47
C ILE A 93 -10.26 22.98 40.56
N ASP A 94 -10.06 24.30 40.43
CA ASP A 94 -10.74 25.30 41.25
C ASP A 94 -11.17 26.45 40.34
N ALA A 95 -12.47 26.50 40.04
CA ALA A 95 -13.05 27.51 39.15
C ALA A 95 -12.99 28.93 39.74
N LYS A 96 -12.89 29.10 41.06
CA LYS A 96 -12.83 30.43 41.69
C LYS A 96 -11.44 31.04 41.62
N GLN A 97 -10.41 30.19 41.59
CA GLN A 97 -9.01 30.60 41.52
C GLN A 97 -8.41 30.40 40.13
N GLU A 98 -9.23 29.96 39.16
CA GLU A 98 -8.80 29.53 37.82
C GLU A 98 -7.60 28.55 37.87
N ARG A 99 -7.58 27.71 38.90
CA ARG A 99 -6.46 26.82 39.15
C ARG A 99 -6.57 25.61 38.24
N MET A 100 -5.57 25.43 37.39
CA MET A 100 -5.46 24.29 36.50
C MET A 100 -4.83 23.07 37.19
N SER A 101 -5.18 21.86 36.75
CA SER A 101 -4.56 20.63 37.23
C SER A 101 -3.08 20.61 36.87
N SER A 102 -2.24 20.06 37.74
CA SER A 102 -0.80 19.91 37.44
C SER A 102 -0.58 19.07 36.18
N PHE A 103 -1.46 18.08 35.95
CA PHE A 103 -1.46 17.27 34.76
C PHE A 103 -1.63 18.11 33.49
N CYS A 104 -2.66 18.97 33.43
CA CYS A 104 -2.89 19.81 32.26
C CYS A 104 -1.81 20.88 32.10
N THR A 105 -1.37 21.50 33.19
CA THR A 105 -0.29 22.51 33.15
C THR A 105 0.94 21.93 32.47
N THR A 106 1.40 20.76 32.91
CA THR A 106 2.63 20.17 32.39
C THR A 106 2.50 19.58 31.00
N ASN A 107 1.38 18.91 30.70
CA ASN A 107 1.29 18.08 29.50
C ASN A 107 0.56 18.75 28.32
N ILE A 108 -0.23 19.81 28.57
CA ILE A 108 -1.05 20.47 27.52
C ILE A 108 -0.61 21.91 27.29
N TYR A 109 -0.35 22.68 28.37
CA TYR A 109 -0.17 24.13 28.28
C TYR A 109 1.28 24.59 28.39
N TYR A 110 2.12 23.89 29.15
CA TYR A 110 3.54 24.21 29.27
C TYR A 110 4.34 23.59 28.13
N GLU A 111 5.07 24.41 27.38
CA GLU A 111 5.98 23.94 26.33
C GLU A 111 7.24 23.34 26.98
N GLY A 112 7.36 22.02 26.92
CA GLY A 112 8.44 21.28 27.56
C GLY A 112 8.49 19.81 27.11
N PRO A 113 9.45 19.03 27.60
CA PRO A 113 9.67 17.65 27.17
C PRO A 113 8.51 16.71 27.51
N SER A 114 7.66 17.07 28.47
CA SER A 114 6.46 16.32 28.85
C SER A 114 5.20 16.74 28.09
N ASN A 115 5.27 17.77 27.24
CA ASN A 115 4.10 18.20 26.47
C ASN A 115 3.71 17.14 25.43
N ILE A 116 2.41 16.89 25.28
CA ILE A 116 1.85 15.94 24.31
C ILE A 116 2.16 16.30 22.85
N GLU A 117 2.56 17.55 22.57
CA GLU A 117 3.06 17.97 21.26
C GLU A 117 4.18 17.05 20.77
N ASN A 118 5.05 16.59 21.67
CA ASN A 118 6.16 15.70 21.34
C ASN A 118 5.68 14.33 20.83
N TYR A 119 4.46 13.90 21.19
CA TYR A 119 3.92 12.62 20.74
C TYR A 119 3.53 12.62 19.26
N GLY A 120 3.29 13.79 18.66
CA GLY A 120 3.12 13.90 17.21
C GLY A 120 4.35 13.40 16.45
N LYS A 121 5.56 13.62 17.00
CA LYS A 121 6.79 13.07 16.43
C LYS A 121 6.83 11.54 16.51
N VAL A 122 6.38 10.96 17.62
CA VAL A 122 6.29 9.49 17.80
C VAL A 122 5.38 8.88 16.74
N GLY A 123 4.18 9.43 16.55
CA GLY A 123 3.26 8.97 15.52
C GLY A 123 3.83 9.11 14.11
N ALA A 124 4.50 10.22 13.81
CA ALA A 124 5.14 10.44 12.51
C ALA A 124 6.29 9.46 12.24
N ASP A 125 7.15 9.19 13.23
CA ASP A 125 8.28 8.28 13.10
C ASP A 125 7.79 6.83 12.90
N VAL A 126 6.82 6.39 13.69
CA VAL A 126 6.22 5.04 13.56
C VAL A 126 5.50 4.87 12.23
N TYR A 127 4.76 5.89 11.78
CA TYR A 127 4.14 5.90 10.46
C TYR A 127 5.21 5.73 9.37
N LYS A 128 6.27 6.53 9.40
CA LYS A 128 7.32 6.48 8.38
C LYS A 128 8.00 5.11 8.33
N ALA A 129 8.38 4.57 9.49
CA ALA A 129 9.00 3.25 9.58
C ALA A 129 8.07 2.14 9.05
N THR A 130 6.80 2.17 9.46
CA THR A 130 5.80 1.18 9.04
C THR A 130 5.50 1.30 7.54
N TYR A 131 5.33 2.52 7.03
CA TYR A 131 5.07 2.78 5.62
C TYR A 131 6.21 2.25 4.75
N THR A 132 7.47 2.55 5.10
CA THR A 132 8.62 2.08 4.35
C THR A 132 8.71 0.55 4.33
N SER A 133 8.50 -0.10 5.48
CA SER A 133 8.52 -1.57 5.58
C SER A 133 7.39 -2.22 4.78
N GLN A 134 6.16 -1.72 4.95
CA GLN A 134 4.98 -2.30 4.34
C GLN A 134 4.89 -2.02 2.85
N LYS A 135 5.30 -0.83 2.38
CA LYS A 135 5.32 -0.49 0.95
C LYS A 135 6.18 -1.49 0.18
N GLY A 136 7.43 -1.68 0.59
CA GLY A 136 8.35 -2.60 -0.11
C GLY A 136 7.81 -4.04 -0.14
N THR A 137 7.28 -4.51 0.99
CA THR A 137 6.75 -5.88 1.11
C THR A 137 5.51 -6.08 0.25
N LEU A 138 4.55 -5.15 0.29
CA LEU A 138 3.28 -5.27 -0.43
C LEU A 138 3.45 -5.06 -1.93
N GLU A 139 4.33 -4.15 -2.34
CA GLU A 139 4.65 -3.91 -3.75
C GLU A 139 5.28 -5.16 -4.36
N ALA A 140 6.29 -5.73 -3.71
CA ALA A 140 6.92 -6.97 -4.16
C ALA A 140 5.92 -8.12 -4.26
N ALA A 141 5.04 -8.29 -3.26
CA ALA A 141 4.03 -9.35 -3.28
C ALA A 141 3.01 -9.16 -4.41
N LYS A 142 2.45 -7.96 -4.58
CA LYS A 142 1.41 -7.70 -5.59
C LYS A 142 1.97 -7.71 -7.00
N VAL A 143 3.12 -7.07 -7.25
CA VAL A 143 3.80 -7.10 -8.56
C VAL A 143 4.28 -8.51 -8.87
N GLY A 144 4.78 -9.26 -7.89
CA GLY A 144 5.14 -10.67 -8.06
C GLY A 144 3.96 -11.54 -8.51
N SER A 145 2.77 -11.32 -7.94
CA SER A 145 1.54 -12.00 -8.38
C SER A 145 1.16 -11.66 -9.82
N VAL A 146 1.28 -10.38 -10.22
CA VAL A 146 1.02 -9.93 -11.59
C VAL A 146 2.00 -10.58 -12.57
N ASN A 147 3.30 -10.54 -12.26
CA ASN A 147 4.34 -11.14 -13.09
C ASN A 147 4.18 -12.65 -13.25
N THR A 148 3.81 -13.36 -12.18
CA THR A 148 3.55 -14.80 -12.22
C THR A 148 2.37 -15.11 -13.16
N THR A 149 1.30 -14.32 -13.06
CA THR A 149 0.12 -14.45 -13.92
C THR A 149 0.46 -14.15 -15.38
N TYR A 150 1.21 -13.08 -15.63
CA TYR A 150 1.69 -12.72 -16.96
C TYR A 150 2.55 -13.83 -17.59
N ALA A 151 3.50 -14.38 -16.83
CA ALA A 151 4.36 -15.46 -17.31
C ALA A 151 3.56 -16.71 -17.71
N GLY A 152 2.51 -17.05 -16.95
CA GLY A 152 1.58 -18.12 -17.29
C GLY A 152 0.89 -17.91 -18.64
N TYR A 153 0.26 -16.75 -18.83
CA TYR A 153 -0.43 -16.42 -20.09
C TYR A 153 0.55 -16.30 -21.27
N HIS A 154 1.70 -15.65 -21.06
CA HIS A 154 2.72 -15.46 -22.08
C HIS A 154 3.25 -16.80 -22.62
N THR A 155 3.51 -17.77 -21.71
CA THR A 155 3.94 -19.13 -22.08
C THR A 155 2.87 -19.86 -22.90
N SER A 156 1.59 -19.75 -22.49
CA SER A 156 0.47 -20.36 -23.22
C SER A 156 0.28 -19.79 -24.63
N ILE A 157 0.47 -18.48 -24.80
CA ILE A 157 0.38 -17.81 -26.10
C ILE A 157 1.52 -18.26 -27.02
N ILE A 158 2.76 -18.29 -26.53
CA ILE A 158 3.92 -18.73 -27.32
C ILE A 158 3.78 -20.18 -27.75
N ALA A 159 3.35 -21.08 -26.85
CA ALA A 159 3.14 -22.48 -27.18
C ALA A 159 2.11 -22.66 -28.31
N SER A 160 1.03 -21.87 -28.29
CA SER A 160 0.00 -21.86 -29.34
C SER A 160 0.55 -21.37 -30.69
N ILE A 161 1.37 -20.31 -30.70
CA ILE A 161 2.02 -19.79 -31.92
C ILE A 161 3.00 -20.84 -32.49
N ALA A 162 3.82 -21.46 -31.63
CA ALA A 162 4.77 -22.49 -32.04
C ALA A 162 4.06 -23.69 -32.67
N ALA A 163 2.94 -24.14 -32.09
CA ALA A 163 2.13 -25.23 -32.65
C ALA A 163 1.62 -24.91 -34.06
N VAL A 164 1.14 -23.69 -34.31
CA VAL A 164 0.70 -23.25 -35.65
C VAL A 164 1.87 -23.28 -36.65
N VAL A 165 3.05 -22.78 -36.26
CA VAL A 165 4.23 -22.79 -37.13
C VAL A 165 4.65 -24.21 -37.49
N VAL A 166 4.62 -25.15 -36.54
CA VAL A 166 4.93 -26.57 -36.79
C VAL A 166 3.95 -27.19 -37.77
N ILE A 167 2.63 -26.94 -37.63
CA ILE A 167 1.61 -27.45 -38.56
C ILE A 167 1.87 -26.93 -39.98
N VAL A 168 2.15 -25.63 -40.14
CA VAL A 168 2.45 -25.02 -41.44
C VAL A 168 3.71 -25.62 -42.06
N LEU A 169 4.78 -25.83 -41.28
CA LEU A 169 6.01 -26.48 -41.76
C LEU A 169 5.75 -27.89 -42.28
N ILE A 170 4.95 -28.69 -41.57
CA ILE A 170 4.57 -30.04 -42.01
C ILE A 170 3.81 -29.98 -43.34
N MET A 171 2.85 -29.06 -43.49
CA MET A 171 2.09 -28.89 -44.74
C MET A 171 2.99 -28.52 -45.92
N VAL A 172 3.98 -27.65 -45.71
CA VAL A 172 4.95 -27.25 -46.76
C VAL A 172 5.82 -28.43 -47.18
N ILE A 173 6.33 -29.21 -46.23
CA ILE A 173 7.16 -30.39 -46.53
C ILE A 173 6.38 -31.41 -47.35
N ILE A 174 5.15 -31.74 -46.93
CA ILE A 174 4.27 -32.66 -47.65
C ILE A 174 4.00 -32.16 -49.07
N TYR A 175 3.68 -30.87 -49.22
CA TYR A 175 3.43 -30.26 -50.53
C TYR A 175 4.65 -30.34 -51.45
N LEU A 176 5.86 -30.04 -50.95
CA LEU A 176 7.09 -30.12 -51.73
C LEU A 176 7.39 -31.54 -52.21
N ILE A 177 7.13 -32.55 -51.36
CA ILE A 177 7.29 -33.97 -51.74
C ILE A 177 6.27 -34.35 -52.82
N LEU A 178 5.00 -33.98 -52.63
CA LEU A 178 3.92 -34.24 -53.60
C LEU A 178 4.18 -33.57 -54.94
N TYR A 179 4.55 -32.29 -54.93
CA TYR A 179 4.87 -31.52 -56.12
C TYR A 179 6.02 -32.15 -56.90
N LYS A 180 7.11 -32.52 -56.22
CA LYS A 180 8.25 -33.22 -56.85
C LYS A 180 7.85 -34.59 -57.40
N TYR A 181 7.04 -35.36 -56.68
CA TYR A 181 6.59 -36.68 -57.11
C TYR A 181 5.73 -36.61 -58.37
N ILE A 182 4.80 -35.66 -58.43
CA ILE A 182 3.97 -35.43 -59.62
C ILE A 182 4.85 -34.98 -60.79
N TYR A 183 5.76 -34.03 -60.58
CA TYR A 183 6.63 -33.52 -61.63
C TYR A 183 7.51 -34.62 -62.27
N ILE A 184 8.08 -35.52 -61.46
CA ILE A 184 8.87 -36.66 -61.96
C ILE A 184 8.02 -37.66 -62.76
N LYS A 185 6.73 -37.78 -62.47
CA LYS A 185 5.84 -38.76 -63.12
C LYS A 185 5.30 -38.31 -64.48
N TYR A 186 5.47 -37.03 -64.82
CA TYR A 186 4.95 -36.41 -66.05
C TYR A 186 6.06 -35.90 -66.99
N ILE A 187 7.30 -36.34 -66.78
CA ILE A 187 8.45 -36.25 -67.71
C ILE A 187 8.79 -37.67 -68.17
#